data_AF-A0A519VQB3-F1
#
_entry.id   AF-A0A519VQB3-F1
#
_cell.length_a   1.000
_cell.length_b   1.000
_cell.length_c   1.000
_cell.angle_alpha   90.00
_cell.angle_beta   90.00
_cell.angle_gamma   90.00
#
_symmetry.space_group_name_H-M   'P 1'
#
loop_
_entity.id
_entity.type
_entity.pdbx_description
1 polymer ?
#
loop_
_entity_poly.entity_id
_entity_poly.type
_entity_poly.pdbx_seq_one_letter_code
_entity_poly.pdbx_strand_id
1 'polypeptide(L)'
;MKTNILHTILLLSTIFWLSACKDVLEEHTEIVNVDNTIDVFQKLSAQSNLSKFSDFVRSTGYDKLLASSQNYTVWAPTNDALTSLDAAISSDPAKLKDFVANHIALT
;
A
#
# COMPACT_ATOMS: atom_id res chain seq x y z
N MET A 1 54.34 4.79 -33.15
CA MET A 1 52.94 4.68 -33.63
C MET A 1 52.13 3.65 -32.84
N LYS A 2 52.63 2.43 -32.59
CA LYS A 2 51.90 1.36 -31.87
C LYS A 2 51.61 1.65 -30.38
N THR A 3 52.52 2.30 -29.67
CA THR A 3 52.36 2.67 -28.24
C THR A 3 51.30 3.77 -28.03
N ASN A 4 51.26 4.76 -28.92
CA ASN A 4 50.24 5.82 -28.87
C ASN A 4 48.85 5.26 -29.19
N ILE A 5 48.75 4.32 -30.15
CA ILE A 5 47.51 3.60 -30.47
C ILE A 5 47.04 2.76 -29.26
N LEU A 6 47.96 2.08 -28.57
CA LEU A 6 47.65 1.31 -27.36
C LEU A 6 47.11 2.19 -26.22
N HIS A 7 47.70 3.36 -26.00
CA HIS A 7 47.21 4.31 -25.00
C HIS A 7 45.86 4.91 -25.37
N THR A 8 45.62 5.17 -26.66
CA THR A 8 44.33 5.67 -27.13
C THR A 8 43.22 4.62 -26.91
N ILE A 9 43.51 3.33 -27.14
CA ILE A 9 42.57 2.22 -26.89
C ILE A 9 42.31 2.05 -25.39
N LEU A 10 43.33 2.18 -24.54
CA LEU A 10 43.18 2.09 -23.09
C LEU A 10 42.28 3.21 -22.54
N LEU A 11 42.46 4.44 -23.05
CA LEU A 11 41.69 5.62 -22.64
C LEU A 11 40.24 5.55 -23.13
N LEU A 12 40.00 4.98 -24.32
CA LEU A 12 38.66 4.77 -24.86
C LEU A 12 37.90 3.66 -24.11
N SER A 13 38.62 2.62 -23.67
CA SER A 13 38.06 1.55 -22.83
C SER A 13 37.57 2.09 -21.49
N THR A 14 38.36 2.92 -20.80
CA THR A 14 37.97 3.51 -19.49
C THR A 14 36.71 4.35 -19.54
N ILE A 15 36.41 5.01 -20.66
CA ILE A 15 35.19 5.81 -20.85
C ILE A 15 33.95 4.90 -20.95
N PHE A 16 34.10 3.68 -21.46
CA PHE A 16 33.00 2.73 -21.63
C PHE A 16 32.54 2.12 -20.29
N TRP A 17 33.42 2.03 -19.29
CA TRP A 17 33.09 1.50 -17.96
C TRP A 17 32.29 2.48 -17.08
N LEU A 18 32.36 3.78 -17.36
CA LEU A 18 31.65 4.82 -16.60
C LEU A 18 30.16 4.93 -16.96
N SER A 19 29.73 4.34 -18.08
CA SER A 19 28.34 4.34 -18.54
C SER A 19 27.50 3.17 -17.99
N ALA A 20 28.05 2.36 -17.07
CA ALA A 20 27.37 1.19 -16.51
C ALA A 20 26.50 1.49 -15.27
N CYS A 21 26.56 2.71 -14.72
CA CYS A 21 25.56 3.16 -13.74
C CYS A 21 24.31 3.65 -14.48
N LYS A 22 23.44 2.72 -14.84
CA LYS A 22 22.03 3.03 -15.12
C LYS A 22 21.29 2.62 -13.84
N ASP A 23 20.69 3.60 -13.14
CA ASP A 23 19.87 3.34 -11.96
C ASP A 23 18.57 2.66 -12.38
N VAL A 24 18.64 1.35 -12.66
CA VAL A 24 17.51 0.46 -13.01
C VAL A 24 16.56 0.25 -11.82
N LEU A 25 16.90 0.80 -10.65
CA LEU A 25 16.17 0.61 -9.40
C LEU A 25 14.91 1.49 -9.29
N GLU A 26 14.89 2.68 -9.90
CA GLU A 26 13.76 3.62 -9.75
C GLU A 26 12.50 3.21 -10.55
N GLU A 27 12.64 2.38 -11.57
CA GLU A 27 11.52 1.97 -12.46
C GLU A 27 10.60 0.92 -11.80
N HIS A 28 11.08 0.16 -10.81
CA HIS A 28 10.32 -0.93 -10.18
C HIS A 28 9.64 -0.55 -8.86
N THR A 29 9.74 0.72 -8.45
CA THR A 29 9.10 1.23 -7.23
C THR A 29 8.09 2.32 -7.54
N GLU A 30 7.28 2.15 -8.59
CA GLU A 30 6.13 3.03 -8.80
C GLU A 30 5.16 2.88 -7.62
N ILE A 31 5.20 3.86 -6.72
CA ILE A 31 4.24 3.96 -5.64
C ILE A 31 2.93 4.47 -6.26
N VAL A 32 2.09 3.54 -6.69
CA VAL A 32 0.75 3.84 -7.18
C VAL A 32 -0.10 4.35 -6.00
N ASN A 33 -0.58 5.59 -6.08
CA ASN A 33 -1.56 6.19 -5.16
C ASN A 33 -1.13 6.35 -3.68
N VAL A 34 0.06 6.90 -3.39
CA VAL A 34 0.33 7.46 -2.05
C VAL A 34 -0.26 8.85 -1.92
N ASP A 35 -1.58 8.88 -1.71
CA ASP A 35 -2.25 10.07 -1.19
C ASP A 35 -2.28 10.00 0.35
N ASN A 36 -1.27 10.54 1.02
CA ASN A 36 -1.24 10.61 2.50
C ASN A 36 -1.91 11.88 3.04
N THR A 37 -2.66 12.61 2.21
CA THR A 37 -3.38 13.83 2.64
C THR A 37 -4.69 13.51 3.36
N ILE A 38 -5.20 12.29 3.16
CA ILE A 38 -6.43 11.77 3.77
C ILE A 38 -6.14 10.54 4.63
N ASP A 39 -6.92 10.38 5.71
CA ASP A 39 -6.77 9.26 6.63
C ASP A 39 -7.28 7.94 6.05
N VAL A 40 -6.97 6.82 6.72
CA VAL A 40 -7.30 5.48 6.23
C VAL A 40 -8.82 5.28 6.14
N PHE A 41 -9.58 5.84 7.08
CA PHE A 41 -11.03 5.72 7.08
C PHE A 41 -11.68 6.55 5.97
N GLN A 42 -11.15 7.72 5.66
CA GLN A 42 -11.57 8.54 4.52
C GLN A 42 -11.35 7.80 3.21
N LYS A 43 -10.18 7.17 3.01
CA LYS A 43 -9.90 6.33 1.84
C LYS A 43 -10.89 5.19 1.71
N LEU A 44 -11.13 4.47 2.82
CA LEU A 44 -12.07 3.35 2.86
C LEU A 44 -13.48 3.80 2.48
N SER A 45 -13.94 4.91 3.05
CA SER A 45 -15.29 5.44 2.87
C SER A 45 -15.52 6.03 1.47
N ALA A 46 -14.47 6.44 0.77
CA ALA A 46 -14.57 6.96 -0.61
C ALA A 46 -14.83 5.86 -1.65
N GLN A 47 -14.60 4.59 -1.30
CA GLN A 47 -14.71 3.46 -2.22
C GLN A 47 -16.08 2.79 -2.10
N SER A 48 -16.91 2.92 -3.14
CA SER A 48 -18.29 2.42 -3.16
C SER A 48 -18.40 0.91 -2.98
N ASN A 49 -17.40 0.14 -3.43
CA ASN A 49 -17.30 -1.31 -3.27
C ASN A 49 -16.93 -1.75 -1.85
N LEU A 50 -16.57 -0.83 -0.95
CA LEU A 50 -16.20 -1.09 0.44
C LEU A 50 -17.21 -0.50 1.44
N SER A 51 -18.31 0.08 0.97
CA SER A 51 -19.27 0.83 1.79
C SER A 51 -19.80 0.02 2.99
N LYS A 52 -20.14 -1.26 2.81
CA LYS A 52 -20.61 -2.11 3.92
C LYS A 52 -19.54 -2.29 5.01
N PHE A 53 -18.29 -2.51 4.62
CA PHE A 53 -17.20 -2.63 5.57
C PHE A 53 -16.93 -1.29 6.28
N SER A 54 -17.00 -0.17 5.56
CA SER A 54 -16.87 1.16 6.16
C SER A 54 -17.96 1.45 7.20
N ASP A 55 -19.18 0.95 6.99
CA ASP A 55 -20.27 1.05 7.96
C ASP A 55 -20.01 0.18 9.20
N PHE A 56 -19.46 -1.03 9.04
CA PHE A 56 -19.05 -1.86 10.17
C PHE A 56 -17.95 -1.18 10.99
N VAL A 57 -16.93 -0.62 10.34
CA VAL A 57 -15.85 0.13 10.99
C VAL A 57 -16.40 1.32 11.77
N ARG A 58 -17.36 2.07 11.21
CA ARG A 58 -18.01 3.19 11.89
C ARG A 58 -18.86 2.73 13.08
N SER A 59 -19.66 1.67 12.90
CA SER A 59 -20.54 1.13 13.95
C SER A 59 -19.78 0.59 15.16
N THR A 60 -18.56 0.10 14.94
CA THR A 60 -17.69 -0.48 15.98
C THR A 60 -16.75 0.53 16.63
N GLY A 61 -16.71 1.77 16.11
CA GLY A 61 -15.89 2.88 16.61
C GLY A 61 -14.43 2.85 16.16
N TYR A 62 -14.07 1.97 15.21
CA TYR A 62 -12.74 1.88 14.63
C TYR A 62 -12.46 2.99 13.60
N ASP A 63 -13.49 3.73 13.16
CA ASP A 63 -13.34 4.93 12.34
C ASP A 63 -12.41 5.96 13.01
N LYS A 64 -12.59 6.20 14.31
CA LYS A 64 -11.73 7.11 15.09
C LYS A 64 -10.30 6.60 15.23
N LEU A 65 -10.13 5.27 15.32
CA LEU A 65 -8.82 4.64 15.38
C LEU A 65 -8.08 4.85 14.05
N LEU A 66 -8.75 4.58 12.94
CA LEU A 66 -8.20 4.69 11.59
C LEU A 66 -8.01 6.14 11.10
N ALA A 67 -8.68 7.10 11.75
CA ALA A 67 -8.45 8.53 11.57
C ALA A 67 -7.31 9.10 12.43
N SER A 68 -6.69 8.29 13.29
CA SER A 68 -5.55 8.75 14.12
C SER A 68 -4.26 8.88 13.29
N SER A 69 -3.25 9.55 13.85
CA SER A 69 -1.95 9.76 13.20
C SER A 69 -1.05 8.51 13.14
N GLN A 70 -1.58 7.34 13.52
CA GLN A 70 -0.84 6.08 13.55
C GLN A 70 -1.01 5.34 12.22
N ASN A 71 0.04 4.61 11.82
CA ASN A 71 0.01 3.79 10.61
C ASN A 71 -0.74 2.48 10.85
N TYR A 72 -1.72 2.20 9.99
CA TYR A 72 -2.47 0.94 9.99
C TYR A 72 -2.43 0.27 8.63
N THR A 73 -2.47 -1.05 8.65
CA THR A 73 -2.78 -1.88 7.49
C THR A 73 -4.21 -2.39 7.63
N VAL A 74 -5.06 -2.10 6.64
CA VAL A 74 -6.47 -2.52 6.65
C VAL A 74 -6.73 -3.47 5.49
N TRP A 75 -7.13 -4.69 5.82
CA TRP A 75 -7.60 -5.67 4.83
C TRP A 75 -9.10 -5.49 4.65
N ALA A 76 -9.51 -4.60 3.76
CA ALA A 76 -10.92 -4.27 3.57
C ALA A 76 -11.64 -5.27 2.65
N PRO A 77 -12.56 -6.12 3.15
CA PRO A 77 -13.37 -6.98 2.31
C PRO A 77 -14.35 -6.13 1.47
N THR A 78 -14.57 -6.55 0.22
CA THR A 78 -15.56 -5.91 -0.66
C THR A 78 -16.98 -6.23 -0.23
N ASN A 79 -17.94 -5.44 -0.73
CA ASN A 79 -19.37 -5.65 -0.50
C ASN A 79 -19.85 -7.04 -0.92
N ASP A 80 -19.21 -7.62 -1.93
CA ASP A 80 -19.48 -8.98 -2.44
C ASP A 80 -18.88 -10.04 -1.51
N ALA A 81 -17.65 -9.85 -1.03
CA ALA A 81 -17.03 -10.75 -0.05
C ALA A 81 -17.82 -10.81 1.26
N LEU A 82 -18.49 -9.71 1.63
CA LEU A 82 -19.36 -9.65 2.82
C LEU A 82 -20.73 -10.31 2.63
N THR A 83 -21.10 -10.76 1.42
CA THR A 83 -22.38 -11.47 1.22
C THR A 83 -22.42 -12.84 1.88
N SER A 84 -21.25 -13.48 2.04
CA SER A 84 -21.09 -14.77 2.71
C SER A 84 -20.84 -14.65 4.22
N LEU A 85 -20.83 -13.42 4.76
CA LEU A 85 -20.66 -13.20 6.19
C LEU A 85 -21.86 -13.76 6.95
N ASP A 86 -21.60 -14.54 7.99
CA ASP A 86 -22.63 -15.06 8.88
C ASP A 86 -23.39 -13.90 9.54
N ALA A 87 -24.72 -13.91 9.40
CA ALA A 87 -25.59 -12.92 10.01
C ALA A 87 -25.39 -12.82 11.53
N ALA A 88 -25.04 -13.93 12.19
CA ALA A 88 -24.75 -13.99 13.62
C ALA A 88 -23.54 -13.13 14.03
N ILE A 89 -22.63 -12.81 13.10
CA ILE A 89 -21.52 -11.89 13.34
C ILE A 89 -22.01 -10.45 13.18
N SER A 90 -22.74 -10.13 12.12
CA SER A 90 -23.23 -8.78 11.85
C SER A 90 -24.29 -8.28 12.85
N SER A 91 -25.05 -9.19 13.47
CA SER A 91 -26.11 -8.85 14.42
C SER A 91 -25.61 -8.68 15.86
N ASP A 92 -24.42 -9.19 16.18
CA ASP A 92 -23.83 -9.15 17.51
C ASP A 92 -22.72 -8.07 17.54
N PRO A 93 -22.91 -6.95 18.25
CA PRO A 93 -21.94 -5.86 18.28
C PRO A 93 -20.55 -6.28 18.76
N ALA A 94 -20.45 -7.27 19.67
CA ALA A 94 -19.16 -7.74 20.17
C ALA A 94 -18.43 -8.55 19.10
N LYS A 95 -19.13 -9.49 18.45
CA LYS A 95 -18.54 -10.28 17.35
C LYS A 95 -18.21 -9.43 16.13
N LEU A 96 -19.05 -8.44 15.82
CA LEU A 96 -18.77 -7.51 14.74
C LEU A 96 -17.52 -6.68 15.03
N LYS A 97 -17.34 -6.26 16.29
CA LYS A 97 -16.13 -5.56 16.74
C LYS A 97 -14.88 -6.42 16.58
N ASP A 98 -14.93 -7.68 17.01
CA ASP A 98 -13.81 -8.62 16.85
C ASP A 98 -13.53 -8.92 15.38
N PHE A 99 -14.57 -9.06 14.56
CA PHE A 99 -14.46 -9.22 13.12
C PHE A 99 -13.73 -8.04 12.48
N VAL A 100 -14.13 -6.80 12.78
CA VAL A 100 -13.46 -5.60 12.27
C VAL A 100 -12.02 -5.52 12.76
N ALA A 101 -11.78 -5.81 14.04
CA ALA A 101 -10.44 -5.79 14.63
C ALA A 101 -9.46 -6.73 13.91
N ASN A 102 -9.90 -7.93 13.53
CA ASN A 102 -9.07 -8.89 12.79
C ASN A 102 -8.65 -8.42 11.40
N HIS A 103 -9.31 -7.40 10.85
CA HIS A 103 -8.98 -6.81 9.55
C HIS A 103 -8.10 -5.55 9.67
N ILE A 104 -7.68 -5.17 10.88
CA ILE A 104 -6.86 -3.98 11.13
C ILE A 104 -5.60 -4.41 11.88
N ALA A 105 -4.44 -4.22 11.25
CA ALA A 105 -3.14 -4.41 11.88
C ALA A 105 -2.43 -3.07 12.11
N LEU A 106 -1.76 -2.98 13.26
CA LEU A 106 -0.80 -1.91 13.53
C LEU A 106 0.49 -2.20 12.76
N THR A 107 1.00 -1.19 12.06
CA THR A 107 2.27 -1.28 11.33
C THR A 107 3.42 -0.71 12.15
#